data_AF-A0A2K3JN03-F1
#
_entry.id   AF-A0A2K3JN03-F1
#
_cell.length_a   1.000
_cell.length_b   1.000
_cell.length_c   1.000
_cell.angle_alpha   90.00
_cell.angle_beta   90.00
_cell.angle_gamma   90.00
#
_symmetry.space_group_name_H-M   'P 1'
#
loop_
_entity.id
_entity.type
_entity.pdbx_description
1 polymer ?
#
loop_
_entity_poly.entity_id
_entity_poly.type
_entity_poly.pdbx_seq_one_letter_code
_entity_poly.pdbx_strand_id
1 'polypeptide(L)'
;MNDTQTGHLIGTGCKIGRLFELTQLHVPHESNICAASIDSSIQLWHRRLAHSSISKLRPLVSQGYLGSINNESLDCTACQTAKQPALSFNKSASISASPFDLVHSDIWGPAPTPSMG
;
A
#
# COMPACT_ATOMS: atom_id res chain seq x y z
N MET A 1 10.17 26.08 -7.39
CA MET A 1 8.98 25.26 -7.69
C MET A 1 7.84 26.20 -7.99
N ASN A 2 7.27 26.08 -9.18
CA ASN A 2 6.15 26.90 -9.62
C ASN A 2 4.92 26.01 -9.76
N ASP A 3 3.76 26.57 -9.47
CA ASP A 3 2.48 25.95 -9.73
C ASP A 3 2.28 25.84 -11.25
N THR A 4 1.99 24.65 -11.74
CA THR A 4 1.91 24.39 -13.19
C THR A 4 0.65 24.98 -13.83
N GLN A 5 -0.36 25.34 -13.03
CA GLN A 5 -1.64 25.84 -13.51
C GLN A 5 -1.70 27.38 -13.49
N THR A 6 -1.11 28.00 -12.48
CA THR A 6 -1.14 29.45 -12.22
C THR A 6 0.19 30.13 -12.52
N GLY A 7 1.28 29.36 -12.67
CA GLY A 7 2.64 29.89 -12.86
C GLY A 7 3.22 30.56 -11.60
N HIS A 8 2.49 30.56 -10.48
CA HIS A 8 2.92 31.22 -9.26
C HIS A 8 4.07 30.47 -8.60
N LEU A 9 5.04 31.20 -8.03
CA LEU A 9 6.15 30.60 -7.31
C LEU A 9 5.65 30.00 -5.99
N ILE A 10 5.57 28.66 -5.92
CA ILE A 10 5.16 27.93 -4.72
C ILE A 10 6.31 27.90 -3.70
N GLY A 11 7.55 27.85 -4.17
CA GLY A 11 8.68 27.83 -3.25
C GLY A 11 10.04 27.84 -3.92
N THR A 12 11.04 28.26 -3.17
CA THR A 12 12.45 28.23 -3.55
C THR A 12 13.18 27.21 -2.68
N GLY A 13 14.25 26.65 -3.20
CA GLY A 13 15.08 25.71 -2.46
C GLY A 13 16.47 25.61 -3.07
N CYS A 14 17.41 25.13 -2.26
CA CYS A 14 18.79 24.89 -2.66
C CYS A 14 19.08 23.39 -2.60
N LYS A 15 19.90 22.90 -3.54
CA LYS A 15 20.36 21.51 -3.52
C LYS A 15 21.62 21.42 -2.64
N ILE A 16 21.54 20.66 -1.56
CA ILE A 16 22.69 20.36 -0.68
C ILE A 16 22.97 18.86 -0.76
N GLY A 17 24.06 18.50 -1.44
CA GLY A 17 24.40 17.11 -1.74
C GLY A 17 23.33 16.41 -2.58
N ARG A 18 22.67 15.40 -1.99
CA ARG A 18 21.56 14.65 -2.61
C ARG A 18 20.17 15.09 -2.14
N LEU A 19 20.08 16.10 -1.27
CA LEU A 19 18.82 16.61 -0.73
C LEU A 19 18.51 17.99 -1.33
N PHE A 20 17.22 18.27 -1.53
CA PHE A 20 16.74 19.62 -1.81
C PHE A 20 16.17 20.21 -0.52
N GLU A 21 16.81 21.26 -0.03
CA GLU A 21 16.34 22.01 1.13
C GLU A 21 15.45 23.16 0.67
N LEU A 22 14.24 23.22 1.19
CA LEU A 22 13.28 24.28 0.86
C LEU A 22 13.60 25.52 1.70
N THR A 23 13.94 26.62 1.05
CA THR A 23 14.25 27.91 1.68
C THR A 23 13.02 28.79 1.85
N GLN A 24 12.05 28.65 0.95
CA GLN A 24 10.80 29.39 1.01
C GLN A 24 9.68 28.51 0.47
N LEU A 25 8.57 28.42 1.19
CA LEU A 25 7.37 27.74 0.75
C LEU A 25 6.19 28.68 0.99
N HIS A 26 5.56 29.13 -0.09
CA HIS A 26 4.34 29.91 -0.03
C HIS A 26 3.16 28.93 -0.08
N VAL A 27 2.67 28.55 1.09
CA VAL A 27 1.41 27.81 1.21
C VAL A 27 0.31 28.85 1.33
N PRO A 28 -0.66 28.90 0.39
CA PRO A 28 -1.81 29.78 0.52
C PRO A 28 -2.45 29.58 1.90
N HIS A 29 -2.81 30.67 2.59
CA HIS A 29 -3.54 30.66 3.86
C HIS A 29 -5.02 30.22 3.67
N GLU A 30 -5.28 29.36 2.71
CA GLU A 30 -6.51 28.60 2.67
C GLU A 30 -6.14 27.25 3.24
N SER A 31 -6.58 27.01 4.48
CA SER A 31 -6.65 25.68 5.03
C SER A 31 -7.60 24.86 4.17
N ASN A 32 -7.13 24.39 3.01
CA ASN A 32 -7.69 23.24 2.31
C ASN A 32 -7.42 21.97 3.13
N ILE A 33 -7.64 22.04 4.44
CA ILE A 33 -8.14 20.90 5.17
C ILE A 33 -9.55 20.76 4.60
N CYS A 34 -9.69 20.01 3.51
CA CYS A 34 -10.95 19.39 3.15
C CYS A 34 -11.29 18.38 4.25
N ALA A 35 -11.54 18.85 5.47
CA ALA A 35 -12.46 18.26 6.40
C ALA A 35 -13.85 18.57 5.84
N ALA A 36 -14.13 17.99 4.67
CA ALA A 36 -15.50 17.80 4.30
C ALA A 36 -16.06 16.89 5.39
N SER A 37 -16.75 17.49 6.36
CA SER A 37 -17.69 16.84 7.29
C SER A 37 -18.88 16.28 6.50
N ILE A 38 -18.58 15.53 5.45
CA ILE A 38 -19.48 14.58 4.83
C ILE A 38 -19.29 13.35 5.68
N ASP A 39 -20.37 12.80 6.22
CA ASP A 39 -20.39 11.52 6.92
C ASP A 39 -19.43 10.54 6.23
N SER A 40 -18.25 10.38 6.82
CA SER A 40 -17.16 9.73 6.12
C SER A 40 -17.33 8.24 6.32
N SER A 41 -17.58 7.50 5.24
CA SER A 41 -17.78 6.06 5.36
C SER A 41 -16.45 5.36 5.69
N ILE A 42 -16.55 4.23 6.38
CA ILE A 42 -15.41 3.36 6.63
C ILE A 42 -14.70 2.96 5.32
N GLN A 43 -15.46 2.84 4.22
CA GLN A 43 -14.97 2.55 2.87
C GLN A 43 -14.07 3.67 2.30
N LEU A 44 -14.34 4.94 2.64
CA LEU A 44 -13.49 6.06 2.22
C LEU A 44 -12.11 5.97 2.89
N TRP A 45 -12.10 5.77 4.21
CA TRP A 45 -10.86 5.66 4.98
C TRP A 45 -10.06 4.41 4.66
N HIS A 46 -10.76 3.30 4.38
CA HIS A 46 -10.14 2.10 3.83
C HIS A 46 -9.32 2.41 2.58
N ARG A 47 -9.88 3.15 1.60
CA ARG A 47 -9.16 3.54 0.38
C ARG A 47 -8.02 4.53 0.65
N ARG A 48 -8.26 5.57 1.46
CA ARG A 48 -7.25 6.59 1.80
C ARG A 48 -6.04 6.03 2.53
N LEU A 49 -6.25 5.06 3.42
CA LEU A 49 -5.20 4.44 4.22
C LEU A 49 -4.68 3.15 3.56
N ALA A 50 -4.52 3.18 2.24
CA ALA A 50 -3.92 2.12 1.43
C ALA A 50 -4.57 0.74 1.65
N HIS A 51 -5.90 0.69 1.60
CA HIS A 51 -6.67 -0.54 1.75
C HIS A 51 -6.43 -1.26 3.10
N SER A 52 -6.23 -0.47 4.16
CA SER A 52 -6.07 -0.98 5.53
C SER A 52 -7.28 -1.80 5.97
N SER A 53 -7.04 -2.88 6.71
CA SER A 53 -8.10 -3.76 7.21
C SER A 53 -9.06 -3.02 8.15
N ILE A 54 -10.33 -3.44 8.19
CA ILE A 54 -11.33 -2.85 9.09
C ILE A 54 -10.85 -2.88 10.55
N SER A 55 -10.18 -3.97 10.95
CA SER A 55 -9.62 -4.15 12.29
C SER A 55 -8.60 -3.08 12.68
N LYS A 56 -7.87 -2.52 11.72
CA LYS A 56 -6.93 -1.41 11.94
C LYS A 56 -7.61 -0.04 11.92
N LEU A 57 -8.72 0.08 11.20
CA LEU A 57 -9.50 1.33 11.15
C LEU A 57 -10.37 1.51 12.40
N ARG A 58 -10.91 0.42 12.97
CA ARG A 58 -11.80 0.45 14.13
C ARG A 58 -11.26 1.24 15.33
N PRO A 59 -10.00 1.04 15.77
CA PRO A 59 -9.43 1.86 16.83
C PRO A 59 -9.42 3.34 16.50
N LEU A 60 -9.05 3.69 15.26
CA LEU A 60 -8.97 5.09 14.81
C LEU A 60 -10.35 5.77 14.80
N VAL A 61 -11.39 5.03 14.43
CA VAL A 61 -12.78 5.49 14.52
C VAL A 61 -13.18 5.68 15.98
N SER A 62 -12.94 4.69 16.84
CA SER A 62 -13.32 4.76 18.26
C SER A 62 -12.61 5.88 19.03
N GLN A 63 -11.40 6.24 18.59
CA GLN A 63 -10.60 7.32 19.15
C GLN A 63 -10.96 8.70 18.55
N GLY A 64 -11.87 8.75 17.58
CA GLY A 64 -12.32 9.99 16.94
C GLY A 64 -11.36 10.57 15.90
N TYR A 65 -10.24 9.91 15.58
CA TYR A 65 -9.26 10.40 14.62
C TYR A 65 -9.79 10.50 13.18
N LEU A 66 -10.83 9.73 12.86
CA LEU A 66 -11.43 9.67 11.52
C LEU A 66 -12.81 10.36 11.44
N GLY A 67 -13.22 11.04 12.52
CA GLY A 67 -14.55 11.62 12.65
C GLY A 67 -15.63 10.59 12.99
N SER A 68 -16.90 11.02 12.94
CA SER A 68 -18.05 10.13 13.11
C SER A 68 -18.21 9.25 11.86
N ILE A 69 -18.16 7.93 12.05
CA ILE A 69 -18.29 6.95 10.98
C ILE A 69 -19.35 5.94 11.37
N ASN A 70 -20.34 5.75 10.48
CA ASN A 70 -21.33 4.71 10.65
C ASN A 70 -20.67 3.32 10.60
N ASN A 71 -21.16 2.44 11.45
CA ASN A 71 -20.61 1.13 11.68
C ASN A 71 -21.00 0.18 10.53
N GLU A 72 -20.35 0.33 9.38
CA GLU A 72 -20.68 -0.42 8.16
C GLU A 72 -19.69 -1.56 7.88
N SER A 73 -20.14 -2.55 7.11
CA SER A 73 -19.28 -3.60 6.57
C SER A 73 -18.39 -3.03 5.45
N LEU A 74 -17.18 -3.56 5.33
CA LEU A 74 -16.28 -3.25 4.21
C LEU A 74 -16.37 -4.37 3.19
N ASP A 75 -16.91 -4.05 2.01
CA ASP A 75 -16.84 -4.89 0.82
C ASP A 75 -15.93 -4.22 -0.21
N CYS A 76 -14.76 -4.82 -0.43
CA CYS A 76 -13.75 -4.29 -1.34
C CYS A 76 -13.20 -5.41 -2.22
N THR A 77 -13.66 -5.44 -3.46
CA THR A 77 -13.26 -6.42 -4.47
C THR A 77 -11.76 -6.46 -4.69
N ALA A 78 -11.09 -5.30 -4.75
CA ALA A 78 -9.63 -5.20 -4.89
C ALA A 78 -8.89 -5.88 -3.73
N CYS A 79 -9.38 -5.74 -2.50
CA CYS A 79 -8.79 -6.41 -1.34
C CYS A 79 -9.03 -7.92 -1.37
N GLN A 80 -10.24 -8.34 -1.73
CA GLN A 80 -10.60 -9.76 -1.83
C GLN A 80 -9.71 -10.45 -2.87
N THR A 81 -9.53 -9.86 -4.05
CA THR A 81 -8.70 -10.45 -5.10
C THR A 81 -7.20 -10.38 -4.80
N ALA A 82 -6.74 -9.35 -4.07
CA ALA A 82 -5.33 -9.23 -3.69
C ALA A 82 -4.94 -10.10 -2.48
N LYS A 83 -5.89 -10.36 -1.56
CA LYS A 83 -5.65 -11.08 -0.29
C LYS A 83 -6.32 -12.45 -0.24
N GLN A 84 -6.95 -12.91 -1.33
CA GLN A 84 -7.49 -14.26 -1.41
C GLN A 84 -6.36 -15.27 -1.16
N PRO A 85 -6.47 -16.12 -0.13
CA PRO A 85 -5.50 -17.18 0.06
C PRO A 85 -5.62 -18.15 -1.12
N ALA A 86 -4.49 -18.72 -1.53
CA ALA A 86 -4.54 -19.90 -2.39
C ALA A 86 -5.34 -20.99 -1.68
N LEU A 87 -6.18 -21.70 -2.43
CA LEU A 87 -6.84 -22.89 -1.91
C LEU A 87 -5.79 -23.89 -1.46
N SER A 88 -6.13 -24.69 -0.45
CA SER A 88 -5.28 -25.79 0.00
C SER A 88 -4.89 -26.66 -1.19
N PHE A 89 -3.59 -26.89 -1.35
CA PHE A 89 -3.11 -27.83 -2.35
C PHE A 89 -3.63 -29.23 -2.02
N ASN A 90 -3.95 -30.00 -3.06
CA ASN A 90 -4.23 -31.41 -2.89
C ASN A 90 -3.02 -32.11 -2.28
N LYS A 91 -3.27 -33.18 -1.52
CA LYS A 91 -2.19 -34.05 -1.06
C LYS A 91 -1.47 -34.60 -2.29
N SER A 92 -0.14 -34.48 -2.29
CA SER A 92 0.68 -35.09 -3.34
C SER A 92 0.53 -36.60 -3.30
N ALA A 93 0.44 -37.24 -4.46
CA ALA A 93 0.57 -38.70 -4.59
C ALA A 93 2.03 -39.15 -4.50
N SER A 94 2.98 -38.21 -4.59
CA SER A 94 4.42 -38.47 -4.50
C SER A 94 4.84 -38.43 -3.02
N ILE A 95 4.81 -39.60 -2.38
CA ILE A 95 5.12 -39.81 -0.95
C ILE A 95 6.16 -40.92 -0.86
N SER A 96 7.18 -40.74 -0.02
CA SER A 96 8.24 -41.74 0.23
C SER A 96 8.02 -42.38 1.61
N ALA A 97 8.24 -43.69 1.70
CA ALA A 97 8.12 -44.46 2.94
C ALA A 97 9.48 -44.78 3.58
N SER A 98 10.56 -44.73 2.78
CA SER A 98 11.93 -44.96 3.19
C SER A 98 12.91 -44.03 2.45
N PRO A 99 14.13 -43.83 2.98
CA PRO A 99 15.14 -42.99 2.33
C PRO A 99 15.42 -43.44 0.89
N PHE A 100 15.50 -42.48 -0.03
CA PHE A 100 15.76 -42.67 -1.47
C PHE A 100 14.63 -43.27 -2.33
N ASP A 101 13.42 -43.51 -1.80
CA ASP A 101 12.26 -43.96 -2.61
C ASP A 101 11.81 -42.95 -3.67
N LEU A 102 12.07 -41.66 -3.42
CA LEU A 102 11.65 -40.57 -4.27
C LEU A 102 12.76 -39.53 -4.38
N VAL A 103 13.22 -39.27 -5.60
CA VAL A 103 14.20 -38.23 -5.91
C VAL A 103 13.53 -37.19 -6.80
N HIS A 104 13.54 -35.93 -6.36
CA HIS A 104 13.07 -34.80 -7.16
C HIS A 104 14.29 -34.04 -7.68
N SER A 105 14.43 -33.99 -9.01
CA SER A 105 15.45 -33.17 -9.67
C SER A 105 14.74 -32.10 -10.50
N ASP A 106 15.05 -30.84 -10.23
CA ASP A 106 14.61 -29.71 -11.05
C ASP A 106 15.81 -29.12 -11.80
N ILE A 107 15.59 -28.69 -13.04
CA ILE A 107 16.61 -28.02 -13.85
C ILE A 107 16.32 -26.52 -13.75
N TRP A 108 17.23 -25.77 -13.14
CA TRP A 108 17.13 -24.33 -13.19
C TRP A 108 17.30 -23.87 -14.65
N GLY A 109 16.41 -22.99 -15.12
CA GLY A 109 16.52 -22.34 -16.42
C GLY A 109 17.85 -21.56 -16.59
N PRO A 110 18.14 -21.06 -17.81
CA PRO A 110 19.42 -20.42 -18.11
C PRO A 110 19.76 -19.32 -17.10
N ALA A 111 20.96 -19.39 -16.53
CA ALA A 111 21.42 -18.45 -15.51
C ALA A 111 21.42 -17.02 -16.07
N PRO A 112 20.90 -16.01 -15.35
CA PRO A 112 20.86 -14.62 -15.82
C PRO A 112 22.25 -14.02 -16.05
N THR A 113 23.27 -14.61 -15.42
CA THR A 113 24.65 -14.15 -15.48
C THR A 113 25.57 -15.27 -15.94
N PRO A 114 26.41 -15.06 -16.96
CA PRO A 114 27.41 -16.03 -17.35
C PRO A 114 28.43 -16.23 -16.23
N SER A 115 28.78 -17.48 -15.94
CA SER A 115 29.88 -17.79 -15.02
C SER A 115 31.21 -17.37 -15.67
N MET A 116 32.08 -16.71 -14.91
CA MET A 116 33.45 -16.47 -15.37
C MET A 116 34.23 -17.78 -15.23
N GLY A 117 34.51 -18.39 -16.37
CA GLY A 117 35.51 -19.45 -16.50
C GLY A 117 36.91 -18.88 -16.70
#